data_AF-A0A965IQI8-F1
#
_entry.id   AF-A0A965IQI8-F1
#
_cell.length_a   1.000
_cell.length_b   1.000
_cell.length_c   1.000
_cell.angle_alpha   90.00
_cell.angle_beta   90.00
_cell.angle_gamma   90.00
#
_symmetry.space_group_name_H-M   'P 1'
#
loop_
_entity.id
_entity.type
_entity.pdbx_description
1 polymer ?
#
loop_
_entity_poly.entity_id
_entity_poly.type
_entity_poly.pdbx_seq_one_letter_code
_entity_poly.pdbx_strand_id
1 'polypeptide(L)'
;MSSSKMRVFRLVTALSAASAMAAIAFIPTWTFVDPSVKARKTTVSTVTLVCEVAPHARAAELTVVAQGAGKNAIQIAGFPRPSLWKVSGEQRFSLKVSPRTQFVSLHVDQSAVNTAQAVMTTRDVSRLNRGVASQSCAPTTTQWWFAGAAGTLGRDDVLVLSNPERTATVVNVEFITDHGIMTPAAAQGVVVPATGQRSIRINNLVPGRSAVAVHVTTTGGRIHAGVFVRASYGRFPVGSEWLTATSTDGTIVPFVGDTPKLSMVFAAPEGAASVKILALGRSGQFAPAGLPAFAVAAGHARVVKIPDVSVNASALLISSTAPVVAGYAGGVSIQRPQSVQDVATASAVVPSKSDQTLAIGTYPRGRVAVIAAGPNAGASGVLIVATNGTVQRVPYAVPPGGSERIQLTRSASNVYIHASPDNGSGAYVLFVATRGVTGNARDAAGVTASVRSSSVVLRAVVQVP
;
A
#
# COMPACT_ATOMS: atom_id res chain seq x y z
N MET A 1 33.75 -50.77 22.59
CA MET A 1 34.13 -52.10 22.06
C MET A 1 33.13 -53.13 22.56
N SER A 2 32.57 -53.93 21.63
CA SER A 2 31.84 -55.21 21.79
C SER A 2 30.57 -55.21 22.67
N SER A 3 29.34 -55.26 22.14
CA SER A 3 28.67 -56.34 21.39
C SER A 3 28.72 -57.72 22.07
N SER A 4 27.57 -58.29 22.44
CA SER A 4 27.08 -59.60 21.93
C SER A 4 26.01 -60.28 22.83
N LYS A 5 25.13 -61.03 22.15
CA LYS A 5 24.37 -62.26 22.55
C LYS A 5 22.89 -62.17 22.98
N MET A 6 22.03 -62.11 21.97
CA MET A 6 21.02 -63.11 21.53
C MET A 6 20.77 -64.39 22.38
N ARG A 7 19.46 -64.74 22.59
CA ARG A 7 18.76 -66.06 22.51
C ARG A 7 17.43 -65.99 23.31
N VAL A 8 16.22 -65.92 22.73
CA VAL A 8 15.34 -66.98 22.16
C VAL A 8 15.15 -68.20 23.07
N PHE A 9 13.94 -68.45 23.62
CA PHE A 9 13.04 -69.59 23.28
C PHE A 9 11.82 -69.80 24.23
N ARG A 10 10.70 -70.15 23.60
CA ARG A 10 9.60 -71.09 24.00
C ARG A 10 8.39 -70.61 24.84
N LEU A 11 7.26 -70.54 24.12
CA LEU A 11 5.86 -70.76 24.56
C LEU A 11 5.68 -72.07 25.36
N VAL A 12 4.81 -72.04 26.37
CA VAL A 12 3.82 -73.10 26.67
C VAL A 12 2.55 -72.44 27.22
N THR A 13 1.43 -72.70 26.55
CA THR A 13 0.05 -72.37 26.94
C THR A 13 -0.62 -73.62 27.55
N ALA A 14 -1.35 -73.48 28.65
CA ALA A 14 -2.52 -74.34 28.96
C ALA A 14 -3.38 -73.80 30.12
N LEU A 15 -4.68 -73.63 29.82
CA LEU A 15 -5.92 -73.94 30.58
C LEU A 15 -6.11 -73.44 32.04
N SER A 16 -7.30 -73.09 32.55
CA SER A 16 -8.66 -72.74 32.08
C SER A 16 -9.56 -72.68 33.34
N ALA A 17 -10.37 -71.63 33.54
CA ALA A 17 -11.65 -71.62 34.29
C ALA A 17 -12.18 -70.16 34.32
N ALA A 18 -13.12 -69.78 33.46
CA ALA A 18 -14.58 -69.84 33.69
C ALA A 18 -15.07 -68.84 34.76
N SER A 19 -15.67 -67.71 34.33
CA SER A 19 -17.10 -67.40 34.55
C SER A 19 -17.47 -65.99 34.09
N ALA A 20 -18.63 -65.94 33.41
CA ALA A 20 -19.24 -64.83 32.71
C ALA A 20 -19.52 -63.57 33.55
N MET A 21 -19.20 -62.41 32.97
CA MET A 21 -20.06 -61.22 33.09
C MET A 21 -20.34 -60.68 31.69
N ALA A 22 -21.63 -60.54 31.40
CA ALA A 22 -22.14 -59.99 30.16
C ALA A 22 -21.74 -58.51 30.03
N ALA A 23 -20.71 -58.23 29.24
CA ALA A 23 -20.48 -56.90 28.70
C ALA A 23 -21.12 -56.84 27.31
N ILE A 24 -22.21 -56.07 27.20
CA ILE A 24 -22.77 -55.63 25.93
C ILE A 24 -21.66 -54.83 25.23
N ALA A 25 -20.96 -55.47 24.30
CA ALA A 25 -20.07 -54.76 23.39
C ALA A 25 -20.96 -53.94 22.45
N PHE A 26 -21.15 -52.66 22.77
CA PHE A 26 -21.35 -51.65 21.74
C PHE A 26 -20.10 -51.71 20.88
N ILE A 27 -20.14 -52.48 19.79
CA ILE A 27 -19.18 -52.36 18.72
C ILE A 27 -19.43 -50.95 18.17
N PRO A 28 -18.54 -49.96 18.37
CA PRO A 28 -18.68 -48.74 17.61
C PRO A 28 -18.51 -49.20 16.18
N THR A 29 -19.57 -49.08 15.37
CA THR A 29 -19.45 -49.20 13.92
C THR A 29 -18.46 -48.13 13.53
N TRP A 30 -17.19 -48.51 13.39
CA TRP A 30 -16.20 -47.73 12.70
C TRP A 30 -16.76 -47.63 11.28
N THR A 31 -17.50 -46.56 11.01
CA THR A 31 -17.75 -46.14 9.65
C THR A 31 -16.37 -45.97 9.06
N PHE A 32 -15.96 -46.90 8.21
CA PHE A 32 -14.83 -46.72 7.33
C PHE A 32 -15.11 -45.40 6.61
N VAL A 33 -14.42 -44.35 7.02
CA VAL A 33 -14.36 -43.12 6.24
C VAL A 33 -13.67 -43.55 4.96
N ASP A 34 -14.43 -43.56 3.88
CA ASP A 34 -13.92 -43.86 2.55
C ASP A 34 -12.64 -43.04 2.31
N PRO A 35 -11.46 -43.67 2.10
CA PRO A 35 -10.23 -42.94 1.81
C PRO A 35 -10.30 -42.20 0.46
N SER A 36 -11.40 -42.38 -0.30
CA SER A 36 -11.67 -41.66 -1.54
C SER A 36 -12.26 -40.25 -1.34
N VAL A 37 -12.55 -39.82 -0.10
CA VAL A 37 -12.83 -38.40 0.16
C VAL A 37 -11.51 -37.63 0.02
N LYS A 38 -11.18 -37.25 -1.22
CA LYS A 38 -10.19 -36.23 -1.50
C LYS A 38 -10.55 -35.05 -0.62
N ALA A 39 -9.74 -34.77 0.39
CA ALA A 39 -9.81 -33.53 1.14
C ALA A 39 -9.86 -32.42 0.09
N ARG A 40 -11.02 -31.75 -0.04
CA ARG A 40 -11.14 -30.63 -0.96
C ARG A 40 -10.19 -29.59 -0.41
N LYS A 41 -9.00 -29.47 -1.01
CA LYS A 41 -8.07 -28.36 -0.77
C LYS A 41 -8.85 -27.10 -1.05
N THR A 42 -9.52 -26.58 -0.04
CA THR A 42 -10.18 -25.28 -0.10
C THR A 42 -9.11 -24.28 0.28
N THR A 43 -8.04 -24.26 -0.53
CA THR A 43 -7.06 -23.20 -0.48
C THR A 43 -7.81 -21.98 -0.99
N VAL A 44 -8.24 -21.09 -0.09
CA VAL A 44 -8.70 -19.77 -0.51
C VAL A 44 -7.45 -19.05 -1.01
N SER A 45 -7.21 -19.18 -2.32
CA SER A 45 -5.96 -18.82 -2.99
C SER A 45 -5.99 -17.41 -3.58
N THR A 46 -7.06 -16.64 -3.34
CA THR A 46 -7.27 -15.33 -3.97
C THR A 46 -7.10 -14.18 -3.00
N VAL A 47 -6.32 -13.19 -3.40
CA VAL A 47 -6.21 -11.89 -2.72
C VAL A 47 -7.15 -10.92 -3.40
N THR A 48 -8.00 -10.23 -2.63
CA THR A 48 -8.85 -9.17 -3.17
C THR A 48 -8.17 -7.83 -2.98
N LEU A 49 -7.78 -7.18 -4.08
CA LEU A 49 -7.33 -5.79 -4.07
C LEU A 49 -8.52 -4.88 -4.30
N VAL A 50 -8.56 -3.75 -3.60
CA VAL A 50 -9.58 -2.72 -3.75
C VAL A 50 -8.94 -1.46 -4.32
N CYS A 51 -9.60 -0.89 -5.31
CA CYS A 51 -9.20 0.34 -5.98
C CYS A 51 -10.32 1.37 -5.79
N GLU A 52 -10.10 2.40 -4.99
CA GLU A 52 -11.12 3.42 -4.75
C GLU A 52 -11.19 4.42 -5.90
N VAL A 53 -12.41 4.78 -6.29
CA VAL A 53 -12.63 5.88 -7.22
C VAL A 53 -12.73 7.16 -6.40
N ALA A 54 -11.93 8.17 -6.74
CA ALA A 54 -11.96 9.45 -6.04
C ALA A 54 -13.38 10.03 -5.98
N PRO A 55 -13.82 10.54 -4.82
CA PRO A 55 -15.12 11.19 -4.68
C PRO A 55 -15.34 12.25 -5.76
N HIS A 56 -16.49 12.16 -6.46
CA HIS A 56 -16.88 13.05 -7.55
C HIS A 56 -16.00 13.02 -8.81
N ALA A 57 -15.13 12.01 -8.97
CA ALA A 57 -14.34 11.85 -10.18
C ALA A 57 -15.24 11.74 -11.42
N ARG A 58 -14.96 12.56 -12.44
CA ARG A 58 -15.65 12.52 -13.73
C ARG A 58 -15.03 11.53 -14.72
N ALA A 59 -13.76 11.22 -14.53
CA ALA A 59 -13.03 10.23 -15.29
C ALA A 59 -12.13 9.43 -14.35
N ALA A 60 -12.21 8.11 -14.46
CA ALA A 60 -11.39 7.17 -13.73
C ALA A 60 -10.86 6.10 -14.69
N GLU A 61 -9.60 5.73 -14.51
CA GLU A 61 -8.91 4.71 -15.28
C GLU A 61 -8.23 3.76 -14.30
N LEU A 62 -8.52 2.47 -14.43
CA LEU A 62 -7.87 1.41 -13.68
C LEU A 62 -6.78 0.80 -14.57
N THR A 63 -5.52 0.88 -14.14
CA THR A 63 -4.40 0.21 -14.79
C THR A 63 -3.99 -0.99 -13.95
N VAL A 64 -3.91 -2.17 -14.57
CA VAL A 64 -3.54 -3.42 -13.90
C VAL A 64 -2.37 -4.07 -14.61
N VAL A 65 -1.42 -4.59 -13.83
CA VAL A 65 -0.32 -5.40 -14.32
C VAL A 65 -0.11 -6.62 -13.44
N ALA A 66 0.06 -7.79 -14.02
CA ALA A 66 0.61 -8.96 -13.34
C ALA A 66 1.62 -9.68 -14.24
N GLN A 67 2.86 -9.77 -13.76
CA GLN A 67 3.97 -10.43 -14.45
C GLN A 67 3.91 -11.95 -14.26
N GLY A 68 4.16 -12.72 -15.33
CA GLY A 68 4.17 -14.19 -15.28
C GLY A 68 2.79 -14.83 -15.01
N ALA A 69 1.74 -14.01 -14.98
CA ALA A 69 0.40 -14.43 -14.62
C ALA A 69 -0.33 -15.07 -15.80
N GLY A 70 -0.98 -16.22 -15.57
CA GLY A 70 -1.81 -16.90 -16.57
C GLY A 70 -3.06 -16.11 -16.94
N LYS A 71 -3.73 -16.49 -18.04
CA LYS A 71 -4.91 -15.77 -18.62
C LYS A 71 -6.05 -15.42 -17.64
N ASN A 72 -6.17 -16.11 -16.51
CA ASN A 72 -7.28 -15.96 -15.57
C ASN A 72 -6.83 -15.59 -14.15
N ALA A 73 -5.57 -15.19 -13.98
CA ALA A 73 -4.99 -14.92 -12.68
C ALA A 73 -5.52 -13.61 -12.05
N ILE A 74 -6.10 -12.72 -12.84
CA ILE A 74 -6.80 -11.53 -12.36
C ILE A 74 -8.25 -11.55 -12.85
N GLN A 75 -9.20 -11.35 -11.93
CA GLN A 75 -10.62 -11.19 -12.21
C GLN A 75 -11.10 -9.86 -11.62
N ILE A 76 -11.93 -9.12 -12.37
CA ILE A 76 -12.49 -7.84 -11.93
C ILE A 76 -13.97 -8.04 -11.63
N ALA A 77 -14.40 -7.75 -10.41
CA ALA A 77 -15.81 -7.83 -10.06
C ALA A 77 -16.64 -6.78 -10.81
N GLY A 78 -17.80 -7.17 -11.33
CA GLY A 78 -18.76 -6.25 -11.96
C GLY A 78 -18.44 -5.82 -13.40
N PHE A 79 -17.37 -6.30 -14.01
CA PHE A 79 -17.07 -6.07 -15.43
C PHE A 79 -17.22 -7.37 -16.24
N PRO A 80 -17.84 -7.34 -17.44
CA PRO A 80 -17.74 -8.44 -18.38
C PRO A 80 -16.26 -8.71 -18.66
N ARG A 81 -15.88 -9.99 -18.81
CA ARG A 81 -14.48 -10.43 -19.03
C ARG A 81 -13.76 -9.42 -19.93
N PRO A 82 -12.80 -8.62 -19.41
CA PRO A 82 -12.15 -7.63 -20.25
C PRO A 82 -11.50 -8.35 -21.44
N SER A 83 -11.55 -7.73 -22.62
CA SER A 83 -10.75 -8.17 -23.76
C SER A 83 -9.27 -8.02 -23.38
N LEU A 84 -8.72 -9.10 -22.81
CA LEU A 84 -7.34 -9.16 -22.33
C LEU A 84 -6.40 -9.01 -23.53
N TRP A 85 -5.67 -7.90 -23.57
CA TRP A 85 -4.52 -7.79 -24.46
C TRP A 85 -3.42 -8.66 -23.88
N LYS A 86 -3.15 -9.79 -24.55
CA LYS A 86 -1.92 -10.54 -24.31
C LYS A 86 -0.75 -9.72 -24.85
N VAL A 87 0.15 -9.31 -23.97
CA VAL A 87 1.56 -9.24 -24.33
C VAL A 87 2.16 -10.54 -23.82
N SER A 88 2.85 -11.30 -24.68
CA SER A 88 3.50 -12.57 -24.39
C SER A 88 3.98 -12.70 -22.92
N GLY A 89 3.35 -13.58 -22.12
CA GLY A 89 3.77 -13.91 -20.74
C GLY A 89 3.36 -12.94 -19.62
N GLU A 90 2.63 -11.86 -19.92
CA GLU A 90 2.24 -10.83 -18.95
C GLU A 90 0.78 -10.40 -19.14
N GLN A 91 0.04 -10.17 -18.04
CA GLN A 91 -1.29 -9.53 -18.10
C GLN A 91 -1.13 -8.03 -17.87
N ARG A 92 -1.48 -7.21 -18.87
CA ARG A 92 -1.52 -5.74 -18.77
C ARG A 92 -2.79 -5.21 -19.43
N PHE A 93 -3.54 -4.38 -18.74
CA PHE A 93 -4.68 -3.67 -19.33
C PHE A 93 -5.00 -2.39 -18.56
N SER A 94 -5.63 -1.45 -19.26
CA SER A 94 -6.26 -0.29 -18.66
C SER A 94 -7.74 -0.26 -19.01
N LEU A 95 -8.57 0.14 -18.06
CA LEU A 95 -10.02 0.13 -18.19
C LEU A 95 -10.59 1.48 -17.76
N LYS A 96 -11.45 2.07 -18.58
CA LYS A 96 -12.25 3.22 -18.16
C LYS A 96 -13.30 2.77 -17.17
N VAL A 97 -13.32 3.41 -16.01
CA VAL A 97 -14.26 3.11 -14.94
C VAL A 97 -15.40 4.11 -14.97
N SER A 98 -16.63 3.61 -14.86
CA SER A 98 -17.83 4.46 -14.84
C SER A 98 -17.77 5.42 -13.64
N PRO A 99 -18.12 6.71 -13.80
CA PRO A 99 -18.20 7.68 -12.69
C PRO A 99 -19.18 7.29 -11.57
N ARG A 100 -20.08 6.32 -11.80
CA ARG A 100 -20.99 5.79 -10.77
C ARG A 100 -20.36 4.71 -9.90
N THR A 101 -19.17 4.23 -10.26
CA THR A 101 -18.45 3.19 -9.53
C THR A 101 -17.80 3.80 -8.29
N GLN A 102 -18.05 3.23 -7.11
CA GLN A 102 -17.44 3.68 -5.86
C GLN A 102 -16.03 3.12 -5.66
N PHE A 103 -15.86 1.83 -5.97
CA PHE A 103 -14.58 1.14 -5.95
C PHE A 103 -14.62 -0.06 -6.91
N VAL A 104 -13.45 -0.53 -7.32
CA VAL A 104 -13.28 -1.76 -8.10
C VAL A 104 -12.62 -2.82 -7.23
N SER A 105 -13.11 -4.05 -7.29
CA SER A 105 -12.48 -5.20 -6.63
C SER A 105 -11.79 -6.09 -7.65
N LEU A 106 -10.53 -6.39 -7.41
CA LEU A 106 -9.70 -7.29 -8.21
C LEU A 106 -9.40 -8.54 -7.40
N HIS A 107 -9.91 -9.68 -7.86
CA HIS A 107 -9.53 -10.98 -7.32
C HIS A 107 -8.29 -11.49 -8.04
N VAL A 108 -7.19 -11.56 -7.30
CA VAL A 108 -5.88 -11.98 -7.78
C VAL A 108 -5.61 -13.39 -7.26
N ASP A 109 -5.45 -14.35 -8.17
CA ASP A 109 -5.05 -15.71 -7.83
C ASP A 109 -3.60 -15.77 -7.32
N GLN A 110 -3.29 -16.79 -6.52
CA GLN A 110 -2.02 -17.01 -5.83
C GLN A 110 -0.83 -16.97 -6.78
N SER A 111 -1.00 -17.45 -8.01
CA SER A 111 0.03 -17.41 -9.06
C SER A 111 0.51 -16.00 -9.42
N ALA A 112 -0.30 -14.97 -9.12
CA ALA A 112 -0.04 -13.58 -9.46
C ALA A 112 0.03 -12.65 -8.24
N VAL A 113 -0.19 -13.11 -7.00
CA VAL A 113 -0.25 -12.23 -5.81
C VAL A 113 1.00 -11.37 -5.62
N ASN A 114 2.17 -11.91 -5.98
CA ASN A 114 3.45 -11.23 -5.82
C ASN A 114 3.77 -10.26 -6.97
N THR A 115 3.15 -10.46 -8.13
CA THR A 115 3.45 -9.68 -9.35
C THR A 115 2.31 -8.76 -9.76
N ALA A 116 1.10 -8.97 -9.23
CA ALA A 116 -0.08 -8.19 -9.50
C ALA A 116 -0.06 -6.85 -8.77
N GLN A 117 -0.17 -5.79 -9.55
CA GLN A 117 -0.31 -4.43 -9.11
C GLN A 117 -1.43 -3.79 -9.89
N ALA A 118 -2.15 -2.90 -9.22
CA ALA A 118 -3.16 -2.11 -9.88
C ALA A 118 -3.14 -0.71 -9.30
N VAL A 119 -3.47 0.26 -10.13
CA VAL A 119 -3.55 1.67 -9.76
C VAL A 119 -4.84 2.23 -10.31
N MET A 120 -5.60 2.92 -9.46
CA MET A 120 -6.69 3.78 -9.92
C MET A 120 -6.16 5.19 -10.11
N THR A 121 -6.31 5.72 -11.31
CA THR A 121 -6.04 7.13 -11.59
C THR A 121 -7.35 7.83 -11.92
N THR A 122 -7.61 8.94 -11.24
CA THR A 122 -8.76 9.78 -11.48
C THR A 122 -8.31 11.16 -11.94
N ARG A 123 -9.10 11.76 -12.82
CA ARG A 123 -8.83 13.08 -13.39
C ARG A 123 -10.08 13.91 -13.27
N ASP A 124 -9.94 15.10 -12.70
CA ASP A 124 -10.99 16.09 -12.71
C ASP A 124 -10.42 17.45 -13.14
N VAL A 125 -11.14 18.09 -14.05
CA VAL A 125 -10.81 19.40 -14.66
C VAL A 125 -11.81 20.48 -14.24
N SER A 126 -12.85 20.11 -13.48
CA SER A 126 -13.78 21.05 -12.89
C SER A 126 -13.06 21.93 -11.87
N ARG A 127 -13.54 23.17 -11.67
CA ARG A 127 -12.84 24.13 -10.82
C ARG A 127 -12.57 23.53 -9.44
N LEU A 128 -13.58 23.02 -8.73
CA LEU A 128 -13.48 22.60 -7.31
C LEU A 128 -12.61 21.36 -7.03
N ASN A 129 -12.46 20.43 -7.97
CA ASN A 129 -11.70 19.19 -7.78
C ASN A 129 -10.54 19.07 -8.78
N ARG A 130 -10.06 20.19 -9.34
CA ARG A 130 -9.02 20.16 -10.37
C ARG A 130 -7.78 19.43 -9.86
N GLY A 131 -7.40 18.34 -10.52
CA GLY A 131 -6.23 17.56 -10.16
C GLY A 131 -6.18 16.19 -10.83
N VAL A 132 -5.08 15.49 -10.60
CA VAL A 132 -4.96 14.05 -10.87
C VAL A 132 -4.70 13.37 -9.55
N ALA A 133 -5.57 12.44 -9.16
CA ALA A 133 -5.35 11.61 -7.98
C ALA A 133 -5.07 10.17 -8.39
N SER A 134 -4.08 9.55 -7.75
CA SER A 134 -3.63 8.19 -8.04
C SER A 134 -3.48 7.40 -6.74
N GLN A 135 -4.01 6.18 -6.73
CA GLN A 135 -3.86 5.29 -5.59
C GLN A 135 -3.54 3.87 -6.06
N SER A 136 -2.50 3.28 -5.45
CA SER A 136 -2.23 1.85 -5.56
C SER A 136 -3.38 1.08 -4.92
N CYS A 137 -3.96 0.13 -5.66
CA CYS A 137 -4.95 -0.77 -5.12
C CYS A 137 -4.30 -1.69 -4.11
N ALA A 138 -4.91 -1.79 -2.94
CA ALA A 138 -4.35 -2.51 -1.81
C ALA A 138 -5.29 -3.64 -1.36
N PRO A 139 -4.74 -4.72 -0.77
CA PRO A 139 -5.57 -5.77 -0.20
C PRO A 139 -6.41 -5.23 0.96
N THR A 140 -7.58 -5.81 1.20
CA THR A 140 -8.34 -5.52 2.42
C THR A 140 -7.59 -6.02 3.66
N THR A 141 -7.58 -5.24 4.73
CA THR A 141 -6.96 -5.60 6.02
C THR A 141 -7.91 -5.26 7.17
N THR A 142 -7.51 -5.60 8.40
CA THR A 142 -8.23 -5.24 9.63
C THR A 142 -7.78 -3.90 10.21
N GLN A 143 -6.66 -3.34 9.71
CA GLN A 143 -6.08 -2.11 10.22
C GLN A 143 -5.44 -1.26 9.12
N TRP A 144 -5.59 0.05 9.21
CA TRP A 144 -4.98 1.02 8.30
C TRP A 144 -4.45 2.23 9.05
N TRP A 145 -3.28 2.71 8.62
CA TRP A 145 -2.70 3.95 9.09
C TRP A 145 -2.53 4.93 7.94
N PHE A 146 -2.83 6.20 8.21
CA PHE A 146 -2.54 7.32 7.30
C PHE A 146 -1.94 8.47 8.10
N ALA A 147 -1.04 9.24 7.49
CA ALA A 147 -0.47 10.45 8.08
C ALA A 147 -0.43 11.57 7.05
N GLY A 148 -0.77 12.79 7.46
CA GLY A 148 -0.84 13.96 6.56
C GLY A 148 -2.27 14.46 6.31
N ALA A 149 -3.26 13.91 7.00
CA ALA A 149 -4.61 14.47 7.02
C ALA A 149 -4.62 15.78 7.84
N ALA A 150 -5.67 16.58 7.67
CA ALA A 150 -5.87 17.81 8.43
C ALA A 150 -7.37 18.19 8.53
N GLY A 151 -7.73 18.80 9.65
CA GLY A 151 -9.04 19.39 9.90
C GLY A 151 -9.08 20.91 9.82
N THR A 152 -8.03 21.56 9.32
CA THR A 152 -7.93 23.01 9.18
C THR A 152 -8.78 23.56 8.03
N LEU A 153 -8.99 24.88 8.02
CA LEU A 153 -9.53 25.57 6.84
C LEU A 153 -8.63 25.36 5.63
N GLY A 154 -9.22 25.36 4.44
CA GLY A 154 -8.52 25.07 3.19
C GLY A 154 -8.22 23.58 2.95
N ARG A 155 -8.75 22.70 3.80
CA ARG A 155 -8.70 21.24 3.64
C ARG A 155 -10.11 20.67 3.63
N ASP A 156 -10.32 19.64 2.83
CA ASP A 156 -11.55 18.85 2.79
C ASP A 156 -11.18 17.37 2.61
N ASP A 157 -10.70 16.81 3.70
CA ASP A 157 -10.19 15.45 3.78
C ASP A 157 -11.33 14.48 4.12
N VAL A 158 -11.39 13.39 3.35
CA VAL A 158 -12.47 12.40 3.44
C VAL A 158 -11.86 11.02 3.61
N LEU A 159 -12.21 10.35 4.72
CA LEU A 159 -11.96 8.93 4.90
C LEU A 159 -13.00 8.14 4.11
N VAL A 160 -12.54 7.24 3.26
CA VAL A 160 -13.35 6.34 2.44
C VAL A 160 -13.09 4.92 2.91
N LEU A 161 -14.16 4.18 3.19
CA LEU A 161 -14.14 2.82 3.71
C LEU A 161 -14.90 1.93 2.75
N SER A 162 -14.20 0.99 2.11
CA SER A 162 -14.73 0.14 1.05
C SER A 162 -14.72 -1.31 1.49
N ASN A 163 -15.90 -1.95 1.46
CA ASN A 163 -16.08 -3.33 1.87
C ASN A 163 -16.46 -4.20 0.64
N PRO A 164 -15.52 -4.97 0.08
CA PRO A 164 -15.81 -5.89 -1.03
C PRO A 164 -16.47 -7.20 -0.56
N GLU A 165 -16.57 -7.44 0.75
CA GLU A 165 -17.11 -8.68 1.30
C GLU A 165 -18.65 -8.69 1.27
N ARG A 166 -19.24 -9.90 1.37
CA ARG A 166 -20.70 -10.10 1.31
C ARG A 166 -21.43 -9.85 2.62
N THR A 167 -20.69 -9.52 3.68
CA THR A 167 -21.20 -9.20 5.01
C THR A 167 -20.79 -7.79 5.38
N ALA A 168 -21.63 -7.08 6.13
CA ALA A 168 -21.26 -5.78 6.65
C ALA A 168 -20.11 -5.89 7.66
N THR A 169 -19.27 -4.86 7.71
CA THR A 169 -18.11 -4.79 8.61
C THR A 169 -18.25 -3.57 9.49
N VAL A 170 -17.96 -3.72 10.78
CA VAL A 170 -17.96 -2.62 11.76
C VAL A 170 -16.54 -2.10 11.92
N VAL A 171 -16.41 -0.77 11.87
CA VAL A 171 -15.15 -0.05 11.85
C VAL A 171 -15.11 1.00 12.96
N ASN A 172 -13.98 1.09 13.65
CA ASN A 172 -13.65 2.18 14.56
C ASN A 172 -12.52 3.00 13.97
N VAL A 173 -12.59 4.33 14.14
CA VAL A 173 -11.57 5.26 13.65
C VAL A 173 -11.08 6.12 14.80
N GLU A 174 -9.78 6.14 14.98
CA GLU A 174 -9.06 6.98 15.92
C GLU A 174 -8.20 7.99 15.16
N PHE A 175 -8.08 9.20 15.71
CA PHE A 175 -7.25 10.26 15.15
C PHE A 175 -6.17 10.65 16.14
N ILE A 176 -4.91 10.56 15.75
CA ILE A 176 -3.79 11.10 16.53
C ILE A 176 -3.52 12.50 16.00
N THR A 177 -3.60 13.50 16.88
CA THR A 177 -3.55 14.91 16.47
C THR A 177 -2.47 15.69 17.21
N ASP A 178 -2.24 16.93 16.78
CA ASP A 178 -1.42 17.91 17.50
C ASP A 178 -1.93 18.24 18.91
N HIS A 179 -3.13 17.77 19.27
CA HIS A 179 -3.76 17.94 20.59
C HIS A 179 -4.02 16.61 21.30
N GLY A 180 -3.38 15.54 20.84
CA GLY A 180 -3.54 14.20 21.41
C GLY A 180 -4.49 13.32 20.60
N ILE A 181 -4.79 12.14 21.17
CA ILE A 181 -5.69 11.15 20.60
C ILE A 181 -7.14 11.64 20.69
N MET A 182 -7.89 11.48 19.61
CA MET A 182 -9.31 11.77 19.52
C MET A 182 -10.06 10.55 18.98
N THR A 183 -11.11 10.12 19.69
CA THR A 183 -12.01 9.02 19.30
C THR A 183 -13.46 9.52 19.23
N PRO A 184 -13.83 10.34 18.23
CA PRO A 184 -15.17 10.90 18.15
C PRO A 184 -16.24 9.80 18.08
N ALA A 185 -17.34 9.97 18.80
CA ALA A 185 -18.43 8.98 18.84
C ALA A 185 -18.99 8.68 17.44
N ALA A 186 -19.07 9.69 16.56
CA ALA A 186 -19.50 9.54 15.17
C ALA A 186 -18.56 8.69 14.29
N ALA A 187 -17.38 8.35 14.81
CA ALA A 187 -16.36 7.54 14.14
C ALA A 187 -16.16 6.16 14.80
N GLN A 188 -16.97 5.82 15.80
CA GLN A 188 -17.00 4.50 16.44
C GLN A 188 -18.19 3.69 15.95
N GLY A 189 -18.00 2.37 15.80
CA GLY A 189 -19.06 1.45 15.41
C GLY A 189 -19.62 1.72 14.00
N VAL A 190 -18.82 2.30 13.10
CA VAL A 190 -19.26 2.64 11.75
C VAL A 190 -19.52 1.37 10.95
N VAL A 191 -20.78 1.17 10.56
CA VAL A 191 -21.18 0.02 9.74
C VAL A 191 -20.92 0.30 8.26
N VAL A 192 -19.97 -0.42 7.68
CA VAL A 192 -19.69 -0.43 6.24
C VAL A 192 -20.50 -1.57 5.60
N PRO A 193 -21.49 -1.26 4.74
CA PRO A 193 -22.37 -2.28 4.15
C PRO A 193 -21.60 -3.33 3.35
N ALA A 194 -22.18 -4.53 3.22
CA ALA A 194 -21.69 -5.56 2.30
C ALA A 194 -21.61 -5.00 0.87
N THR A 195 -20.52 -5.31 0.15
CA THR A 195 -20.28 -4.85 -1.24
C THR A 195 -20.49 -3.34 -1.42
N GLY A 196 -20.22 -2.57 -0.37
CA GLY A 196 -20.59 -1.16 -0.28
C GLY A 196 -19.47 -0.29 0.28
N GLN A 197 -19.74 1.01 0.34
CA GLN A 197 -18.78 2.03 0.77
C GLN A 197 -19.42 2.99 1.76
N ARG A 198 -18.60 3.51 2.69
CA ARG A 198 -18.93 4.65 3.55
C ARG A 198 -17.85 5.72 3.42
N SER A 199 -18.26 6.97 3.48
CA SER A 199 -17.35 8.11 3.45
C SER A 199 -17.63 9.03 4.63
N ILE A 200 -16.56 9.47 5.30
CA ILE A 200 -16.64 10.29 6.51
C ILE A 200 -15.70 11.47 6.34
N ARG A 201 -16.22 12.69 6.53
CA ARG A 201 -15.43 13.92 6.42
C ARG A 201 -14.61 14.11 7.69
N ILE A 202 -13.28 14.06 7.57
CA ILE A 202 -12.34 14.14 8.69
C ILE A 202 -12.41 15.53 9.35
N ASN A 203 -12.59 16.60 8.58
CA ASN A 203 -12.69 17.97 9.10
C ASN A 203 -13.80 18.17 10.14
N ASN A 204 -14.88 17.38 10.07
CA ASN A 204 -15.97 17.45 11.04
C ASN A 204 -15.64 16.70 12.34
N LEU A 205 -14.71 15.75 12.28
CA LEU A 205 -14.31 14.89 13.39
C LEU A 205 -13.16 15.49 14.21
N VAL A 206 -12.24 16.19 13.54
CA VAL A 206 -11.05 16.81 14.15
C VAL A 206 -10.90 18.28 13.75
N PRO A 207 -11.90 19.14 14.01
CA PRO A 207 -11.90 20.52 13.53
C PRO A 207 -10.68 21.31 14.02
N GLY A 208 -10.03 22.00 13.09
CA GLY A 208 -8.89 22.88 13.35
C GLY A 208 -7.55 22.16 13.60
N ARG A 209 -7.49 20.82 13.55
CA ARG A 209 -6.23 20.08 13.78
C ARG A 209 -5.33 20.12 12.55
N SER A 210 -4.09 20.54 12.73
CA SER A 210 -3.14 20.77 11.63
C SER A 210 -2.27 19.55 11.32
N ALA A 211 -2.06 18.69 12.33
CA ALA A 211 -1.40 17.41 12.22
C ALA A 211 -2.44 16.33 12.52
N VAL A 212 -2.75 15.46 11.56
CA VAL A 212 -3.65 14.32 11.80
C VAL A 212 -3.06 13.06 11.18
N ALA A 213 -2.90 12.03 12.02
CA ALA A 213 -2.81 10.65 11.61
C ALA A 213 -4.14 9.94 11.87
N VAL A 214 -4.53 9.05 10.99
CA VAL A 214 -5.79 8.29 11.04
C VAL A 214 -5.47 6.83 11.25
N HIS A 215 -6.06 6.22 12.27
CA HIS A 215 -6.01 4.79 12.53
C HIS A 215 -7.40 4.20 12.35
N VAL A 216 -7.54 3.27 11.42
CA VAL A 216 -8.79 2.56 11.16
C VAL A 216 -8.62 1.14 11.65
N THR A 217 -9.56 0.64 12.45
CA THR A 217 -9.59 -0.77 12.91
C THR A 217 -10.95 -1.40 12.66
N THR A 218 -10.98 -2.66 12.26
CA THR A 218 -12.22 -3.44 12.14
C THR A 218 -12.46 -4.29 13.39
N THR A 219 -13.70 -4.43 13.83
CA THR A 219 -14.05 -5.36 14.92
C THR A 219 -14.39 -6.77 14.40
N GLY A 220 -14.45 -6.94 13.08
CA GLY A 220 -14.66 -8.20 12.37
C GLY A 220 -14.63 -7.98 10.86
N GLY A 221 -14.22 -9.00 10.08
CA GLY A 221 -14.03 -8.85 8.63
C GLY A 221 -12.86 -7.93 8.25
N ARG A 222 -12.67 -7.71 6.95
CA ARG A 222 -11.62 -6.82 6.42
C ARG A 222 -12.22 -5.77 5.49
N ILE A 223 -11.59 -4.60 5.46
CA ILE A 223 -11.97 -3.50 4.56
C ILE A 223 -10.74 -2.92 3.89
N HIS A 224 -10.97 -2.15 2.84
CA HIS A 224 -10.00 -1.18 2.35
C HIS A 224 -10.35 0.20 2.87
N ALA A 225 -9.34 0.98 3.23
CA ALA A 225 -9.51 2.38 3.57
C ALA A 225 -8.64 3.25 2.67
N GLY A 226 -9.12 4.45 2.36
CA GLY A 226 -8.36 5.51 1.70
C GLY A 226 -8.69 6.85 2.33
N VAL A 227 -7.73 7.77 2.37
CA VAL A 227 -7.99 9.17 2.75
C VAL A 227 -7.80 10.05 1.53
N PHE A 228 -8.90 10.58 1.00
CA PHE A 228 -8.87 11.51 -0.12
C PHE A 228 -8.70 12.93 0.41
N VAL A 229 -7.61 13.60 0.04
CA VAL A 229 -7.32 14.97 0.45
C VAL A 229 -7.68 15.93 -0.66
N ARG A 230 -8.28 17.05 -0.28
CA ARG A 230 -8.52 18.19 -1.17
C ARG A 230 -8.02 19.44 -0.49
N ALA A 231 -7.23 20.22 -1.20
CA ALA A 231 -6.71 21.47 -0.70
C ALA A 231 -7.27 22.67 -1.47
N SER A 232 -7.50 23.76 -0.75
CA SER A 232 -7.91 25.05 -1.30
C SER A 232 -7.25 26.21 -0.56
N TYR A 233 -7.07 27.32 -1.27
CA TYR A 233 -6.69 28.61 -0.73
C TYR A 233 -7.86 29.57 -0.85
N GLY A 234 -8.60 29.76 0.24
CA GLY A 234 -9.88 30.47 0.21
C GLY A 234 -10.85 29.77 -0.76
N ARG A 235 -11.28 30.49 -1.82
CA ARG A 235 -12.16 29.95 -2.87
C ARG A 235 -11.40 29.28 -4.02
N PHE A 236 -10.07 29.25 -3.98
CA PHE A 236 -9.24 28.73 -5.06
C PHE A 236 -8.82 27.29 -4.75
N PRO A 237 -9.33 26.29 -5.47
CA PRO A 237 -8.92 24.90 -5.33
C PRO A 237 -7.47 24.75 -5.79
N VAL A 238 -6.67 24.12 -4.94
CA VAL A 238 -5.23 23.89 -5.12
C VAL A 238 -5.01 22.55 -5.81
N GLY A 239 -5.66 21.50 -5.32
CA GLY A 239 -5.45 20.14 -5.82
C GLY A 239 -6.14 19.07 -4.99
N SER A 240 -6.05 17.84 -5.46
CA SER A 240 -6.62 16.68 -4.77
C SER A 240 -5.80 15.43 -5.03
N GLU A 241 -5.59 14.61 -4.00
CA GLU A 241 -4.82 13.38 -4.09
C GLU A 241 -5.25 12.40 -2.99
N TRP A 242 -4.85 11.13 -3.06
CA TRP A 242 -5.01 10.15 -2.00
C TRP A 242 -3.80 10.14 -1.07
N LEU A 243 -4.00 10.04 0.24
CA LEU A 243 -2.92 9.62 1.14
C LEU A 243 -2.58 8.16 0.87
N THR A 244 -1.29 7.86 0.81
CA THR A 244 -0.84 6.47 0.80
C THR A 244 -0.92 5.92 2.21
N ALA A 245 -1.38 4.67 2.37
CA ALA A 245 -1.34 3.99 3.66
C ALA A 245 0.11 3.88 4.15
N THR A 246 0.31 3.95 5.47
CA THR A 246 1.61 3.85 6.12
C THR A 246 1.57 2.77 7.19
N SER A 247 2.68 2.58 7.88
CA SER A 247 2.78 1.72 9.06
C SER A 247 3.82 2.30 10.02
N THR A 248 3.79 1.83 11.26
CA THR A 248 4.77 2.20 12.29
C THR A 248 6.20 1.73 11.98
N ASP A 249 6.33 0.76 11.08
CA ASP A 249 7.61 0.22 10.60
C ASP A 249 8.12 0.96 9.35
N GLY A 250 7.34 1.91 8.83
CA GLY A 250 7.69 2.69 7.65
C GLY A 250 8.89 3.60 7.93
N THR A 251 9.94 3.47 7.13
CA THR A 251 11.20 4.22 7.36
C THR A 251 11.62 5.07 6.17
N ILE A 252 11.14 4.80 4.96
CA ILE A 252 11.47 5.59 3.77
C ILE A 252 10.25 6.39 3.33
N VAL A 253 10.41 7.70 3.16
CA VAL A 253 9.40 8.58 2.55
C VAL A 253 9.95 9.09 1.23
N PRO A 254 9.27 8.88 0.09
CA PRO A 254 9.74 9.46 -1.16
C PRO A 254 9.60 10.97 -1.10
N PHE A 255 10.56 11.65 -1.70
CA PHE A 255 10.53 13.08 -1.86
C PHE A 255 10.14 13.41 -3.29
N VAL A 256 9.07 14.18 -3.46
CA VAL A 256 8.50 14.44 -4.80
C VAL A 256 8.69 15.88 -5.20
N GLY A 257 9.49 16.07 -6.26
CA GLY A 257 9.60 17.31 -7.02
C GLY A 257 10.43 18.40 -6.36
N ASP A 258 10.68 19.47 -7.09
CA ASP A 258 11.46 20.65 -6.67
C ASP A 258 10.64 21.48 -5.66
N THR A 259 10.29 20.89 -4.51
CA THR A 259 9.40 21.48 -3.50
C THR A 259 10.26 22.04 -2.37
N PRO A 260 10.59 23.35 -2.39
CA PRO A 260 11.57 23.89 -1.45
C PRO A 260 11.08 23.93 0.01
N LYS A 261 9.79 23.65 0.24
CA LYS A 261 9.15 23.72 1.56
C LYS A 261 8.14 22.60 1.72
N LEU A 262 8.57 21.48 2.27
CA LEU A 262 7.72 20.34 2.60
C LEU A 262 7.36 20.37 4.09
N SER A 263 6.10 20.07 4.43
CA SER A 263 5.67 19.87 5.82
C SER A 263 5.16 18.45 5.97
N MET A 264 5.74 17.70 6.91
CA MET A 264 5.40 16.31 7.19
C MET A 264 4.72 16.18 8.54
N VAL A 265 3.77 15.28 8.65
CA VAL A 265 3.13 14.87 9.90
C VAL A 265 3.84 13.61 10.40
N PHE A 266 4.24 13.63 11.67
CA PHE A 266 4.72 12.47 12.42
C PHE A 266 3.78 12.23 13.59
N ALA A 267 3.31 11.01 13.79
CA ALA A 267 2.48 10.65 14.93
C ALA A 267 3.05 9.44 15.66
N ALA A 268 3.06 9.50 16.99
CA ALA A 268 3.60 8.45 17.85
C ALA A 268 2.43 7.78 18.60
N PRO A 269 1.89 6.64 18.11
CA PRO A 269 0.66 6.05 18.65
C PRO A 269 0.78 5.54 20.09
N GLU A 270 1.93 5.03 20.48
CA GLU A 270 2.08 4.33 21.77
C GLU A 270 3.05 5.06 22.71
N GLY A 271 4.33 5.16 22.30
CA GLY A 271 5.41 5.72 23.12
C GLY A 271 5.93 7.05 22.61
N ALA A 272 6.50 7.85 23.50
CA ALA A 272 7.20 9.06 23.08
C ALA A 272 8.40 8.68 22.20
N ALA A 273 8.57 9.40 21.09
CA ALA A 273 9.56 9.10 20.08
C ALA A 273 10.53 10.27 19.89
N SER A 274 11.82 9.98 19.82
CA SER A 274 12.82 10.88 19.26
C SER A 274 13.07 10.49 17.81
N VAL A 275 12.72 11.37 16.89
CA VAL A 275 12.79 11.14 15.45
C VAL A 275 13.96 11.92 14.85
N LYS A 276 14.75 11.25 14.02
CA LYS A 276 15.83 11.83 13.20
C LYS A 276 15.53 11.58 11.73
N ILE A 277 15.76 12.60 10.91
CA ILE A 277 15.58 12.55 9.46
C ILE A 277 16.93 12.65 8.76
N LEU A 278 17.17 11.75 7.81
CA LEU A 278 18.28 11.84 6.86
C LEU A 278 17.71 11.96 5.45
N ALA A 279 18.33 12.77 4.61
CA ALA A 279 18.02 12.85 3.19
C ALA A 279 18.86 11.83 2.43
N LEU A 280 18.23 11.09 1.51
CA LEU A 280 18.87 10.06 0.70
C LEU A 280 19.16 10.64 -0.68
N GLY A 281 20.43 10.82 -1.01
CA GLY A 281 20.89 11.37 -2.28
C GLY A 281 21.75 10.41 -3.09
N ARG A 282 22.23 10.86 -4.24
CA ARG A 282 23.14 10.09 -5.11
C ARG A 282 24.53 9.87 -4.50
N SER A 283 24.94 10.72 -3.58
CA SER A 283 26.19 10.57 -2.81
C SER A 283 26.00 9.81 -1.49
N GLY A 284 24.82 9.26 -1.24
CA GLY A 284 24.45 8.60 0.02
C GLY A 284 23.58 9.48 0.91
N GLN A 285 23.56 9.17 2.20
CA GLN A 285 22.71 9.85 3.19
C GLN A 285 23.40 11.08 3.79
N PHE A 286 22.64 12.15 3.99
CA PHE A 286 23.12 13.36 4.68
C PHE A 286 22.04 13.94 5.59
N ALA A 287 22.45 14.62 6.66
CA ALA A 287 21.51 15.31 7.55
C ALA A 287 21.06 16.64 6.91
N PRO A 288 19.75 16.92 6.79
CA PRO A 288 19.29 18.24 6.36
C PRO A 288 19.76 19.33 7.32
N ALA A 289 20.33 20.41 6.78
CA ALA A 289 20.82 21.53 7.60
C ALA A 289 19.67 22.17 8.39
N GLY A 290 19.90 22.44 9.68
CA GLY A 290 18.90 23.06 10.56
C GLY A 290 17.74 22.15 10.98
N LEU A 291 17.82 20.84 10.72
CA LEU A 291 16.82 19.87 11.18
C LEU A 291 17.46 18.86 12.15
N PRO A 292 17.62 19.20 13.45
CA PRO A 292 18.06 18.26 14.46
C PRO A 292 17.00 17.19 14.73
N ALA A 293 17.37 16.16 15.50
CA ALA A 293 16.39 15.21 16.02
C ALA A 293 15.33 15.94 16.85
N PHE A 294 14.09 15.47 16.80
CA PHE A 294 12.97 16.11 17.44
C PHE A 294 12.07 15.10 18.14
N ALA A 295 11.46 15.54 19.25
CA ALA A 295 10.51 14.71 19.99
C ALA A 295 9.10 14.77 19.38
N VAL A 296 8.41 13.64 19.43
CA VAL A 296 6.97 13.47 19.24
C VAL A 296 6.44 12.80 20.51
N ALA A 297 5.52 13.46 21.21
CA ALA A 297 4.96 12.92 22.45
C ALA A 297 4.08 11.70 22.17
N ALA A 298 3.99 10.78 23.13
CA ALA A 298 3.10 9.63 23.08
C ALA A 298 1.65 10.09 22.83
N GLY A 299 0.94 9.43 21.92
CA GLY A 299 -0.43 9.76 21.54
C GLY A 299 -0.59 11.12 20.86
N HIS A 300 0.48 11.75 20.38
CA HIS A 300 0.41 13.05 19.71
C HIS A 300 1.00 12.99 18.29
N ALA A 301 0.54 13.92 17.47
CA ALA A 301 1.10 14.20 16.15
C ALA A 301 1.83 15.55 16.14
N ARG A 302 2.81 15.69 15.26
CA ARG A 302 3.60 16.91 15.10
C ARG A 302 3.82 17.20 13.61
N VAL A 303 3.60 18.45 13.21
CA VAL A 303 4.06 18.94 11.90
C VAL A 303 5.53 19.33 12.00
N VAL A 304 6.33 18.86 11.04
CA VAL A 304 7.75 19.18 10.91
C VAL A 304 8.00 19.73 9.51
N LYS A 305 8.63 20.90 9.46
CA LYS A 305 9.07 21.52 8.20
C LYS A 305 10.39 20.88 7.79
N ILE A 306 10.43 20.32 6.59
CA ILE A 306 11.64 19.75 6.01
C ILE A 306 12.34 20.87 5.23
N PRO A 307 13.64 21.14 5.50
CA PRO A 307 14.45 22.04 4.69
C PRO A 307 14.50 21.62 3.23
N ASP A 308 14.80 22.55 2.34
CA ASP A 308 14.97 22.22 0.92
C ASP A 308 16.17 21.28 0.72
N VAL A 309 15.86 20.02 0.40
CA VAL A 309 16.83 19.00 0.03
C VAL A 309 16.61 18.50 -1.40
N SER A 310 15.69 19.13 -2.15
CA SER A 310 15.17 18.59 -3.42
C SER A 310 16.22 18.48 -4.51
N VAL A 311 17.26 19.32 -4.43
CA VAL A 311 18.35 19.35 -5.40
C VAL A 311 19.24 18.10 -5.28
N ASN A 312 19.40 17.57 -4.06
CA ASN A 312 20.41 16.56 -3.76
C ASN A 312 19.82 15.22 -3.28
N ALA A 313 18.52 15.17 -2.97
CA ALA A 313 17.85 13.99 -2.45
C ALA A 313 16.50 13.74 -3.11
N SER A 314 16.14 12.46 -3.24
CA SER A 314 14.83 12.01 -3.77
C SER A 314 14.04 11.18 -2.77
N ALA A 315 14.55 10.97 -1.56
CA ALA A 315 13.83 10.33 -0.47
C ALA A 315 14.37 10.79 0.89
N LEU A 316 13.59 10.53 1.94
CA LEU A 316 13.94 10.75 3.34
C LEU A 316 13.95 9.41 4.06
N LEU A 317 14.91 9.24 4.97
CA LEU A 317 14.99 8.13 5.91
C LEU A 317 14.62 8.61 7.31
N ILE A 318 13.67 7.92 7.91
CA ILE A 318 13.19 8.12 9.28
C ILE A 318 13.91 7.12 10.18
N SER A 319 14.56 7.63 11.21
CA SER A 319 15.04 6.85 12.36
C SER A 319 14.30 7.32 13.60
N SER A 320 13.73 6.40 14.36
CA SER A 320 12.92 6.72 15.54
C SER A 320 13.24 5.76 16.69
N THR A 321 13.19 6.27 17.92
CA THR A 321 13.39 5.46 19.14
C THR A 321 12.14 4.67 19.55
N ALA A 322 10.99 4.98 18.97
CA ALA A 322 9.71 4.30 19.20
C ALA A 322 8.87 4.26 17.90
N PRO A 323 7.85 3.39 17.80
CA PRO A 323 6.94 3.32 16.66
C PRO A 323 6.37 4.69 16.27
N VAL A 324 6.50 5.06 14.99
CA VAL A 324 5.93 6.31 14.44
C VAL A 324 5.32 6.08 13.07
N VAL A 325 4.19 6.71 12.80
CA VAL A 325 3.63 6.82 11.45
C VAL A 325 3.95 8.20 10.89
N ALA A 326 4.29 8.27 9.60
CA ALA A 326 4.68 9.53 9.00
C ALA A 326 4.24 9.65 7.54
N GLY A 327 3.96 10.88 7.13
CA GLY A 327 3.54 11.19 5.78
C GLY A 327 3.25 12.67 5.59
N TYR A 328 2.93 13.06 4.38
CA TYR A 328 2.57 14.42 4.03
C TYR A 328 1.45 14.43 2.99
N ALA A 329 0.60 15.45 3.09
CA ALA A 329 -0.17 15.98 1.98
C ALA A 329 0.29 17.42 1.78
N GLY A 330 1.21 17.62 0.83
CA GLY A 330 1.91 18.87 0.62
C GLY A 330 2.00 19.19 -0.87
N GLY A 331 1.32 20.28 -1.26
CA GLY A 331 1.54 20.96 -2.53
C GLY A 331 2.45 22.16 -2.32
N VAL A 332 3.20 22.48 -3.37
CA VAL A 332 4.27 23.49 -3.42
C VAL A 332 3.73 24.90 -3.10
N SER A 333 4.54 25.67 -2.37
CA SER A 333 4.36 27.08 -1.99
C SER A 333 3.33 27.85 -2.84
N ILE A 334 2.21 28.21 -2.22
CA ILE A 334 1.19 29.12 -2.77
C ILE A 334 1.73 30.55 -2.68
N GLN A 335 2.71 30.91 -3.52
CA GLN A 335 3.24 32.26 -3.50
C GLN A 335 2.42 33.25 -4.34
N ARG A 336 1.58 32.79 -5.29
CA ARG A 336 0.72 33.67 -6.09
C ARG A 336 -0.59 33.00 -6.55
N PRO A 337 -1.70 33.76 -6.69
CA PRO A 337 -2.95 33.29 -7.32
C PRO A 337 -2.80 32.74 -8.75
N GLN A 338 -1.67 33.01 -9.41
CA GLN A 338 -1.39 32.62 -10.79
C GLN A 338 -0.44 31.40 -10.94
N SER A 339 0.08 30.86 -9.84
CA SER A 339 0.92 29.66 -9.84
C SER A 339 0.32 28.60 -8.91
N VAL A 340 -0.87 28.11 -9.25
CA VAL A 340 -1.52 27.06 -8.45
C VAL A 340 -0.87 25.73 -8.80
N GLN A 341 -0.05 25.22 -7.89
CA GLN A 341 0.60 23.92 -8.00
C GLN A 341 -0.24 22.89 -7.25
N ASP A 342 -0.42 21.70 -7.84
CA ASP A 342 -1.26 20.61 -7.32
C ASP A 342 -0.73 20.02 -5.99
N VAL A 343 -1.54 19.19 -5.32
CA VAL A 343 -1.20 18.52 -4.07
C VAL A 343 -0.49 17.20 -4.37
N ALA A 344 0.72 17.02 -3.82
CA ALA A 344 1.37 15.72 -3.79
C ALA A 344 1.27 15.12 -2.38
N THR A 345 1.14 13.81 -2.30
CA THR A 345 1.16 13.08 -1.03
C THR A 345 2.29 12.06 -1.04
N ALA A 346 2.83 11.75 0.12
CA ALA A 346 3.58 10.52 0.30
C ALA A 346 3.61 10.11 1.76
N SER A 347 3.89 8.84 1.98
CA SER A 347 3.90 8.25 3.31
C SER A 347 5.14 7.41 3.51
N ALA A 348 5.46 7.17 4.79
CA ALA A 348 6.55 6.28 5.16
C ALA A 348 6.18 4.85 4.81
N VAL A 349 7.11 4.16 4.15
CA VAL A 349 6.95 2.78 3.72
C VAL A 349 8.16 1.95 4.13
N VAL A 350 7.93 0.66 4.30
CA VAL A 350 8.96 -0.30 4.69
C VAL A 350 9.81 -0.66 3.47
N PRO A 351 11.14 -0.58 3.51
CA PRO A 351 11.96 -1.06 2.40
C PRO A 351 11.88 -2.60 2.28
N SER A 352 11.90 -3.11 1.05
CA SER A 352 11.86 -4.55 0.75
C SER A 352 13.10 -5.01 0.00
N LYS A 353 13.51 -6.27 0.21
CA LYS A 353 14.57 -6.95 -0.57
C LYS A 353 14.01 -7.71 -1.79
N SER A 354 12.69 -7.84 -1.89
CA SER A 354 12.04 -8.55 -2.98
C SER A 354 11.97 -7.71 -4.25
N ASP A 355 11.72 -8.37 -5.37
CA ASP A 355 11.26 -7.73 -6.59
C ASP A 355 10.10 -6.78 -6.29
N GLN A 356 10.10 -5.65 -7.00
CA GLN A 356 9.05 -4.66 -6.89
C GLN A 356 8.46 -4.38 -8.25
N THR A 357 7.14 -4.52 -8.34
CA THR A 357 6.37 -4.14 -9.49
C THR A 357 5.57 -2.90 -9.17
N LEU A 358 5.47 -2.00 -10.14
CA LEU A 358 4.68 -0.79 -10.07
C LEU A 358 3.94 -0.58 -11.40
N ALA A 359 2.64 -0.38 -11.30
CA ALA A 359 1.82 0.11 -12.38
C ALA A 359 1.74 1.64 -12.27
N ILE A 360 1.73 2.33 -13.40
CA ILE A 360 1.52 3.78 -13.45
C ILE A 360 0.38 4.01 -14.42
N GLY A 361 -0.59 4.82 -14.00
CA GLY A 361 -1.69 5.26 -14.86
C GLY A 361 -1.22 6.08 -16.06
N THR A 362 -2.16 6.46 -16.92
CA THR A 362 -1.85 7.22 -18.13
C THR A 362 -1.58 8.69 -17.81
N TYR A 363 -0.40 9.25 -18.18
CA TYR A 363 -0.05 10.68 -18.06
C TYR A 363 0.37 11.32 -19.40
N PRO A 364 -0.59 11.75 -20.25
CA PRO A 364 -0.34 12.06 -21.67
C PRO A 364 0.65 13.20 -21.93
N ARG A 365 0.81 14.13 -20.98
CA ARG A 365 1.71 15.29 -21.08
C ARG A 365 2.64 15.42 -19.87
N GLY A 366 2.86 14.31 -19.17
CA GLY A 366 3.58 14.31 -17.91
C GLY A 366 5.06 13.94 -18.03
N ARG A 367 5.84 14.35 -17.03
CA ARG A 367 7.13 13.74 -16.70
C ARG A 367 6.89 12.65 -15.68
N VAL A 368 7.49 11.49 -15.89
CA VAL A 368 7.48 10.38 -14.95
C VAL A 368 8.91 10.16 -14.50
N ALA A 369 9.14 10.16 -13.19
CA ALA A 369 10.42 9.83 -12.60
C ALA A 369 10.25 8.61 -11.69
N VAL A 370 11.16 7.66 -11.84
CA VAL A 370 11.26 6.50 -10.96
C VAL A 370 12.29 6.82 -9.91
N ILE A 371 11.93 6.68 -8.65
CA ILE A 371 12.82 6.90 -7.52
C ILE A 371 13.06 5.55 -6.87
N ALA A 372 14.32 5.16 -6.77
CA ALA A 372 14.74 4.00 -5.99
C ALA A 372 15.57 4.50 -4.80
N ALA A 373 15.23 4.06 -3.59
CA ALA A 373 15.91 4.49 -2.36
C ALA A 373 16.10 3.33 -1.38
N GLY A 374 17.24 3.27 -0.71
CA GLY A 374 17.56 2.22 0.27
C GLY A 374 18.31 2.79 1.47
N PRO A 375 18.13 2.22 2.70
CA PRO A 375 18.66 2.83 3.91
C PRO A 375 20.13 2.47 4.19
N ASN A 376 20.60 1.30 3.71
CA ASN A 376 21.84 0.70 4.21
C ASN A 376 22.77 0.24 3.06
N ALA A 377 22.49 -0.89 2.44
CA ALA A 377 23.29 -1.42 1.34
C ALA A 377 22.78 -0.88 -0.01
N GLY A 378 23.71 -0.72 -0.96
CA GLY A 378 23.36 -0.38 -2.33
C GLY A 378 22.51 -1.48 -2.98
N ALA A 379 21.74 -1.10 -3.97
CA ALA A 379 20.94 -2.01 -4.77
C ALA A 379 21.11 -1.65 -6.24
N SER A 380 21.42 -2.61 -7.10
CA SER A 380 21.44 -2.42 -8.54
C SER A 380 20.60 -3.47 -9.24
N GLY A 381 20.16 -3.14 -10.44
CA GLY A 381 19.40 -4.06 -11.26
C GLY A 381 18.91 -3.41 -12.54
N VAL A 382 17.84 -3.99 -13.09
CA VAL A 382 17.20 -3.49 -14.31
C VAL A 382 15.77 -3.08 -14.01
N LEU A 383 15.41 -1.88 -14.41
CA LEU A 383 14.02 -1.46 -14.57
C LEU A 383 13.53 -1.93 -15.94
N ILE A 384 12.51 -2.78 -15.94
CA ILE A 384 11.79 -3.10 -17.17
C ILE A 384 10.66 -2.08 -17.31
N VAL A 385 10.83 -1.12 -18.21
CA VAL A 385 9.86 -0.06 -18.51
C VAL A 385 9.10 -0.44 -19.76
N ALA A 386 7.83 -0.81 -19.61
CA ALA A 386 6.95 -1.06 -20.76
C ALA A 386 6.04 0.15 -20.98
N THR A 387 6.03 0.71 -22.19
CA THR A 387 5.22 1.88 -22.57
C THR A 387 4.59 1.66 -23.94
N ASN A 388 3.27 1.66 -24.05
CA ASN A 388 2.54 1.48 -25.33
C ASN A 388 3.06 0.33 -26.22
N GLY A 389 3.46 -0.79 -25.62
CA GLY A 389 3.98 -1.96 -26.33
C GLY A 389 5.50 -1.99 -26.55
N THR A 390 6.20 -0.89 -26.30
CA THR A 390 7.67 -0.85 -26.31
C THR A 390 8.21 -1.20 -24.93
N VAL A 391 9.13 -2.17 -24.86
CA VAL A 391 9.83 -2.54 -23.63
C VAL A 391 11.25 -1.99 -23.68
N GLN A 392 11.61 -1.19 -22.67
CA GLN A 392 12.96 -0.69 -22.44
C GLN A 392 13.51 -1.32 -21.16
N ARG A 393 14.77 -1.75 -21.21
CA ARG A 393 15.53 -2.14 -20.02
C ARG A 393 16.43 -0.98 -19.63
N VAL A 394 16.22 -0.42 -18.44
CA VAL A 394 17.00 0.70 -17.93
C VAL A 394 17.78 0.21 -16.72
N PRO A 395 19.12 0.14 -16.79
CA PRO A 395 19.92 -0.20 -15.61
C PRO A 395 19.76 0.88 -14.55
N TYR A 396 19.74 0.48 -13.28
CA TYR A 396 19.74 1.39 -12.16
C TYR A 396 20.74 0.94 -11.10
N ALA A 397 21.25 1.91 -10.35
CA ALA A 397 22.08 1.69 -9.19
C ALA A 397 21.71 2.71 -8.12
N VAL A 398 21.33 2.21 -6.94
CA VAL A 398 21.11 2.98 -5.73
C VAL A 398 22.37 2.87 -4.88
N PRO A 399 23.01 3.98 -4.51
CA PRO A 399 24.17 3.93 -3.62
C PRO A 399 23.76 3.43 -2.22
N PRO A 400 24.69 2.88 -1.42
CA PRO A 400 24.46 2.60 -0.01
C PRO A 400 23.91 3.83 0.73
N GLY A 401 22.77 3.69 1.40
CA GLY A 401 22.08 4.81 2.06
C GLY A 401 21.66 5.94 1.11
N GLY A 402 21.48 5.67 -0.18
CA GLY A 402 21.24 6.67 -1.20
C GLY A 402 19.87 6.58 -1.87
N SER A 403 19.66 7.47 -2.83
CA SER A 403 18.56 7.37 -3.80
C SER A 403 19.02 7.66 -5.21
N GLU A 404 18.31 7.11 -6.18
CA GLU A 404 18.51 7.36 -7.60
C GLU A 404 17.18 7.76 -8.25
N ARG A 405 17.22 8.81 -9.07
CA ARG A 405 16.06 9.33 -9.80
C ARG A 405 16.25 9.15 -11.29
N ILE A 406 15.45 8.27 -11.87
CA ILE A 406 15.49 7.92 -13.28
C ILE A 406 14.34 8.62 -13.98
N GLN A 407 14.68 9.57 -14.84
CA GLN A 407 13.70 10.31 -15.62
C GLN A 407 13.29 9.49 -16.85
N LEU A 408 12.01 9.14 -16.94
CA LEU A 408 11.44 8.54 -18.14
C LEU A 408 11.07 9.65 -19.15
N THR A 409 11.19 9.36 -20.44
CA THR A 409 10.89 10.27 -21.56
C THR A 409 9.42 10.70 -21.60
N ARG A 410 9.11 11.83 -22.26
CA ARG A 410 7.76 12.45 -22.27
C ARG A 410 6.71 11.53 -22.92
N SER A 411 5.50 11.55 -22.35
CA SER A 411 4.30 10.83 -22.80
C SER A 411 4.38 9.31 -22.66
N ALA A 412 4.23 8.86 -21.43
CA ALA A 412 4.17 7.46 -21.10
C ALA A 412 2.75 7.13 -20.62
N SER A 413 1.98 6.44 -21.46
CA SER A 413 0.70 5.83 -21.10
C SER A 413 0.95 4.37 -20.74
N ASN A 414 0.28 3.86 -19.70
CA ASN A 414 0.39 2.47 -19.26
C ASN A 414 1.84 2.06 -18.97
N VAL A 415 2.51 2.80 -18.09
CA VAL A 415 3.89 2.48 -17.72
C VAL A 415 3.89 1.38 -16.68
N TYR A 416 4.62 0.33 -16.98
CA TYR A 416 4.97 -0.71 -16.03
C TYR A 416 6.44 -0.59 -15.67
N ILE A 417 6.74 -0.71 -14.39
CA ILE A 417 8.11 -0.84 -13.92
C ILE A 417 8.21 -2.10 -13.08
N HIS A 418 9.14 -2.96 -13.45
CA HIS A 418 9.59 -4.04 -12.59
C HIS A 418 11.07 -3.86 -12.29
N ALA A 419 11.37 -3.83 -11.01
CA ALA A 419 12.71 -3.78 -10.48
C ALA A 419 13.03 -5.15 -9.88
N SER A 420 13.98 -5.84 -10.50
CA SER A 420 14.63 -7.04 -9.97
C SER A 420 16.03 -6.62 -9.51
N PRO A 421 16.35 -6.68 -8.22
CA PRO A 421 17.70 -6.41 -7.73
C PRO A 421 18.60 -7.60 -8.11
N ASP A 422 19.62 -7.35 -8.94
CA ASP A 422 20.53 -8.39 -9.43
C ASP A 422 21.66 -8.67 -8.42
N ASN A 423 22.06 -7.63 -7.66
CA ASN A 423 23.10 -7.69 -6.63
C ASN A 423 22.79 -6.67 -5.53
N GLY A 424 22.27 -7.12 -4.39
CA GLY A 424 22.03 -6.25 -3.24
C GLY A 424 21.45 -7.00 -2.04
N SER A 425 22.19 -6.96 -0.92
CA SER A 425 21.68 -7.39 0.40
C SER A 425 20.80 -6.32 1.07
N GLY A 426 20.68 -5.14 0.45
CA GLY A 426 19.96 -3.97 0.95
C GLY A 426 18.50 -3.93 0.52
N ALA A 427 17.62 -3.63 1.47
CA ALA A 427 16.22 -3.37 1.17
C ALA A 427 16.07 -2.00 0.50
N TYR A 428 15.20 -1.87 -0.50
CA TYR A 428 14.92 -0.62 -1.20
C TYR A 428 13.42 -0.39 -1.37
N VAL A 429 13.05 0.77 -1.87
CA VAL A 429 11.69 1.08 -2.30
C VAL A 429 11.70 1.74 -3.66
N LEU A 430 10.74 1.35 -4.49
CA LEU A 430 10.44 1.96 -5.77
C LEU A 430 9.22 2.89 -5.65
N PHE A 431 9.40 4.12 -6.14
CA PHE A 431 8.34 5.12 -6.22
C PHE A 431 8.27 5.71 -7.60
N VAL A 432 7.09 6.19 -7.96
CA VAL A 432 6.91 6.99 -9.16
C VAL A 432 6.38 8.36 -8.78
N ALA A 433 7.14 9.37 -9.16
CA ALA A 433 6.72 10.76 -9.15
C ALA A 433 6.24 11.12 -10.55
N THR A 434 5.00 11.60 -10.64
CA THR A 434 4.43 12.10 -11.88
C THR A 434 4.21 13.60 -11.78
N ARG A 435 4.49 14.30 -12.88
CA ARG A 435 4.15 15.72 -13.06
C ARG A 435 3.42 15.88 -14.38
N GLY A 436 2.09 15.92 -14.37
CA GLY A 436 1.21 16.11 -15.53
C GLY A 436 0.92 17.57 -15.85
N VAL A 437 0.29 17.82 -17.00
CA VAL A 437 -0.28 19.13 -17.37
C VAL A 437 -1.79 18.94 -17.58
N THR A 438 -2.62 19.63 -16.80
CA THR A 438 -4.09 19.59 -16.93
C THR A 438 -4.62 20.88 -17.57
N GLY A 439 -4.92 20.85 -18.87
CA GLY A 439 -5.51 22.00 -19.58
C GLY A 439 -4.58 23.23 -19.67
N ASN A 440 -5.16 24.44 -19.60
CA ASN A 440 -4.41 25.71 -19.60
C ASN A 440 -3.64 25.96 -18.28
N ALA A 441 -3.83 25.11 -17.26
CA ALA A 441 -3.08 25.16 -16.01
C ALA A 441 -1.83 24.29 -16.13
N ARG A 442 -0.68 24.86 -15.78
CA ARG A 442 0.60 24.16 -15.71
C ARG A 442 0.65 23.38 -14.39
N ASP A 443 1.00 22.09 -14.46
CA ASP A 443 1.44 21.21 -13.37
C ASP A 443 0.39 20.59 -12.43
N ALA A 444 0.02 19.32 -12.70
CA ALA A 444 -0.54 18.36 -11.75
C ALA A 444 0.59 17.44 -11.24
N ALA A 445 0.62 17.07 -9.96
CA ALA A 445 1.67 16.21 -9.40
C ALA A 445 1.06 15.08 -8.58
N GLY A 446 1.54 13.85 -8.77
CA GLY A 446 1.04 12.69 -8.05
C GLY A 446 2.16 11.69 -7.79
N VAL A 447 2.04 10.95 -6.68
CA VAL A 447 3.05 9.99 -6.22
C VAL A 447 2.37 8.65 -6.05
N THR A 448 2.94 7.63 -6.66
CA THR A 448 2.48 6.27 -6.45
C THR A 448 3.65 5.46 -5.92
N ALA A 449 3.49 4.96 -4.69
CA ALA A 449 4.43 4.08 -4.03
C ALA A 449 3.94 2.63 -4.17
N SER A 450 4.87 1.70 -4.35
CA SER A 450 4.60 0.26 -4.21
C SER A 450 5.66 -0.34 -3.30
N VAL A 451 5.22 -0.84 -2.15
CA VAL A 451 5.98 -1.79 -1.35
C VAL A 451 5.04 -2.95 -1.08
N ARG A 452 5.34 -4.11 -1.64
CA ARG A 452 4.80 -5.38 -1.15
C ARG A 452 5.92 -6.14 -0.50
N SER A 453 5.92 -6.22 0.83
CA SER A 453 6.65 -7.27 1.54
C SER A 453 5.75 -8.51 1.54
N SER A 454 6.23 -9.60 0.97
CA SER A 454 5.51 -10.87 0.86
C SER A 454 5.43 -11.57 2.22
N SER A 455 4.64 -11.05 3.15
CA SER A 455 4.38 -11.70 4.45
C SER A 455 3.15 -12.59 4.38
N VAL A 456 2.94 -13.34 3.30
CA VAL A 456 2.01 -14.48 3.34
C VAL A 456 2.85 -15.70 3.69
N VAL A 457 3.01 -15.96 4.99
CA VAL A 457 3.59 -17.21 5.49
C VAL A 457 2.60 -18.34 5.17
N LEU A 458 2.69 -18.89 3.96
CA LEU A 458 2.12 -20.19 3.66
C LEU A 458 3.07 -21.22 4.27
N ARG A 459 2.73 -21.73 5.47
CA ARG A 459 3.30 -23.00 5.95
C ARG A 459 2.87 -24.08 4.95
N ALA A 460 3.72 -24.34 3.95
CA ALA A 460 3.64 -25.57 3.19
C ALA A 460 3.96 -26.70 4.17
N VAL A 461 2.95 -27.47 4.57
CA VAL A 461 3.17 -28.78 5.18
C VAL A 461 3.76 -29.65 4.09
N VAL A 462 5.09 -29.75 4.07
CA VAL A 462 5.80 -30.73 3.24
C VAL A 462 5.65 -32.07 3.96
N GLN A 463 4.74 -32.92 3.50
CA GLN A 463 4.87 -34.36 3.75
C GLN A 463 5.97 -34.86 2.82
N VAL A 464 7.13 -35.17 3.40
CA VAL A 464 8.19 -35.96 2.75
C VAL A 464 7.70 -37.41 2.67
N PRO A 465 8.00 -38.13 1.57
CA PRO A 465 7.45 -39.46 1.25
C PRO A 465 7.64 -40.53 2.33
#